data_AF-A0A7S4T1I5-F1
#
_entry.id   AF-A0A7S4T1I5-F1
#
_cell.length_a   1.000
_cell.length_b   1.000
_cell.length_c   1.000
_cell.angle_alpha   90.00
_cell.angle_beta   90.00
_cell.angle_gamma   90.00
#
_symmetry.space_group_name_H-M   'P 1'
#
loop_
_entity.id
_entity.type
_entity.pdbx_description
1 polymer ?
#
loop_
_entity_poly.entity_id
_entity_poly.type
_entity_poly.pdbx_seq_one_letter_code
_entity_poly.pdbx_strand_id
1 'polypeptide(L)'
;MTTPDILETVGFEKSKIGSGDKELGYVIKRSRLRGLAVGSVALVGVLAVVVVLTLFEVRFERRSFHRKLRREEHHAASRFAEVEMELWSQYRDDIVESHEAQALLRSLNTSYASLQTRLQSTIDSAARELNLNRDRATHLADLILHEVAGMQQENAKHAKHLVDHLVAAGKRGASLEKHVNRELVKEMEEEEKHIKEDEQEGGIPYDELEGGHRLHGDHWLESMHGENETHAPDHLKDFLEGFWFTFNDYETEFKDKPRSLLKDGHPVYQELKDLQVKIYGPEAPSEEEIGQLLDKIDLSSVGAGLGSGRVLPPADIVEELLLIPKIPFEDLTALEKDWRGGAKDSVAVFGQLAEWHSQGLLPSGWLAQGVEKEELEEEKEEKREEEEGAKEAEKGTAAS
;
A
#
# COMPACT_ATOMS: atom_id res chain seq x y z
N MET A 1 -28.54 -83.95 27.80
CA MET A 1 -27.87 -82.94 26.94
C MET A 1 -26.66 -82.47 27.70
N THR A 2 -25.45 -82.85 27.28
CA THR A 2 -24.19 -82.39 27.88
C THR A 2 -23.91 -80.98 27.39
N THR A 3 -23.75 -80.03 28.32
CA THR A 3 -23.30 -78.68 28.03
C THR A 3 -21.94 -78.75 27.34
N PRO A 4 -21.76 -78.09 26.18
CA PRO A 4 -20.47 -78.06 25.51
C PRO A 4 -19.42 -77.47 26.45
N ASP A 5 -18.28 -78.14 26.52
CA ASP A 5 -17.11 -77.70 27.28
C ASP A 5 -16.65 -76.34 26.71
N ILE A 6 -16.31 -75.38 27.58
CA ILE A 6 -15.96 -74.01 27.16
C ILE A 6 -14.82 -74.06 26.13
N LEU A 7 -13.88 -74.99 26.32
CA LEU A 7 -12.74 -75.21 25.44
C LEU A 7 -13.14 -75.71 24.05
N GLU A 8 -14.16 -76.55 23.93
CA GLU A 8 -14.70 -76.97 22.63
C GLU A 8 -15.40 -75.81 21.91
N THR A 9 -16.00 -74.89 22.68
CA THR A 9 -16.62 -73.66 22.14
C THR A 9 -15.58 -72.68 21.59
N VAL A 10 -14.39 -72.59 22.21
CA VAL A 10 -13.26 -71.80 21.68
C VAL A 10 -12.47 -72.56 20.59
N GLY A 11 -12.92 -73.77 20.24
CA GLY A 11 -12.45 -74.51 19.08
C GLY A 11 -11.28 -75.47 19.32
N PHE A 12 -11.01 -75.83 20.58
CA PHE A 12 -10.10 -76.91 20.94
C PHE A 12 -10.80 -78.26 20.80
N GLU A 13 -10.15 -79.23 20.18
CA GLU A 13 -10.69 -80.59 20.10
C GLU A 13 -9.92 -81.50 21.04
N LYS A 14 -10.65 -82.34 21.79
CA LYS A 14 -10.06 -83.38 22.63
C LYS A 14 -9.34 -84.38 21.73
N SER A 15 -8.03 -84.51 21.89
CA SER A 15 -7.19 -85.43 21.14
C SER A 15 -6.24 -86.14 22.11
N LYS A 16 -5.85 -87.37 21.79
CA LYS A 16 -4.93 -88.13 22.62
C LYS A 16 -3.51 -87.67 22.33
N ILE A 17 -2.76 -87.31 23.37
CA ILE A 17 -1.39 -86.80 23.26
C ILE A 17 -0.48 -87.70 24.14
N GLY A 18 0.81 -87.82 23.79
CA GLY A 18 1.81 -88.61 24.54
C GLY A 18 2.25 -89.89 23.84
N SER A 19 3.38 -90.49 24.26
CA SER A 19 3.89 -91.73 23.66
C SER A 19 2.98 -92.91 24.00
N GLY A 20 2.00 -93.18 23.13
CA GLY A 20 1.04 -94.28 23.26
C GLY A 20 -0.42 -93.87 23.42
N ASP A 21 -0.80 -92.62 23.11
CA ASP A 21 -2.20 -92.16 23.08
C ASP A 21 -2.98 -92.35 24.40
N LYS A 22 -2.29 -92.28 25.55
CA LYS A 22 -2.90 -92.57 26.85
C LYS A 22 -3.43 -91.35 27.59
N GLU A 23 -2.98 -90.13 27.25
CA GLU A 23 -3.39 -88.91 27.93
C GLU A 23 -4.37 -88.11 27.07
N LEU A 24 -5.49 -87.70 27.67
CA LEU A 24 -6.46 -86.79 27.04
C LEU A 24 -5.89 -85.37 27.08
N GLY A 25 -5.53 -84.85 25.91
CA GLY A 25 -5.11 -83.47 25.72
C GLY A 25 -6.08 -82.69 24.83
N TYR A 26 -5.85 -81.40 24.71
CA TYR A 26 -6.57 -80.53 23.78
C TYR A 26 -5.61 -80.12 22.67
N VAL A 27 -5.96 -80.40 21.41
CA VAL A 27 -5.18 -79.99 20.24
C VAL A 27 -5.98 -78.96 19.46
N ILE A 28 -5.37 -77.81 19.20
CA ILE A 28 -5.92 -76.85 18.24
C ILE A 28 -5.66 -77.38 16.83
N LYS A 29 -6.71 -77.48 16.01
CA LYS A 29 -6.56 -77.74 14.58
C LYS A 29 -5.67 -76.66 13.94
N ARG A 30 -4.60 -77.07 13.26
CA ARG A 30 -3.66 -76.16 12.56
C ARG A 30 -4.37 -75.15 11.65
N SER A 31 -5.49 -75.53 11.03
CA SER A 31 -6.32 -74.63 10.21
C SER A 31 -6.95 -73.48 11.01
N ARG A 32 -7.42 -73.75 12.25
CA ARG A 32 -7.97 -72.73 13.14
C ARG A 32 -6.90 -71.80 13.69
N LEU A 33 -5.73 -72.35 14.07
CA LEU A 33 -4.59 -71.54 14.50
C LEU A 33 -4.13 -70.58 13.38
N ARG A 34 -4.06 -71.07 12.13
CA ARG A 34 -3.75 -70.23 10.96
C ARG A 34 -4.83 -69.17 10.75
N GLY A 35 -6.11 -69.52 10.86
CA GLY A 35 -7.21 -68.57 10.76
C GLY A 35 -7.11 -67.45 11.80
N LEU A 36 -6.79 -67.79 13.05
CA LEU A 36 -6.63 -66.82 14.13
C LEU A 36 -5.40 -65.93 13.91
N ALA A 37 -4.27 -66.50 13.48
CA ALA A 37 -3.08 -65.72 13.15
C ALA A 37 -3.33 -64.75 11.99
N VAL A 38 -3.93 -65.22 10.88
CA VAL A 38 -4.29 -64.37 9.74
C VAL A 38 -5.29 -63.29 10.16
N GLY A 39 -6.30 -63.63 10.98
CA GLY A 39 -7.25 -62.67 11.51
C GLY A 39 -6.59 -61.58 12.37
N SER A 40 -5.64 -61.96 13.23
CA SER A 40 -4.89 -61.00 14.06
C SER A 40 -4.01 -60.06 13.22
N VAL A 41 -3.32 -60.59 12.20
CA VAL A 41 -2.50 -59.79 11.28
C VAL A 41 -3.37 -58.85 10.45
N ALA A 42 -4.52 -59.33 9.96
CA ALA A 42 -5.48 -58.49 9.24
C ALA A 42 -6.01 -57.35 10.13
N LEU A 43 -6.32 -57.62 11.40
CA LEU A 43 -6.79 -56.60 12.33
C LEU A 43 -5.71 -55.53 12.62
N VAL A 44 -4.46 -55.94 12.81
CA VAL A 44 -3.32 -55.00 12.95
C VAL A 44 -3.12 -54.19 11.67
N GLY A 45 -3.28 -54.82 10.49
CA GLY A 45 -3.22 -54.13 9.21
C GLY A 45 -4.30 -53.06 9.06
N VAL A 46 -5.54 -53.37 9.44
CA VAL A 46 -6.65 -52.38 9.44
C VAL A 46 -6.36 -51.23 10.41
N LEU A 47 -5.89 -51.51 11.62
CA LEU A 47 -5.51 -50.47 12.58
C LEU A 47 -4.38 -49.58 12.05
N ALA A 48 -3.36 -50.15 11.42
CA ALA A 48 -2.28 -49.39 10.81
C ALA A 48 -2.78 -48.47 9.69
N VAL A 49 -3.70 -48.95 8.84
CA VAL A 49 -4.33 -48.13 7.79
C VAL A 49 -5.13 -46.98 8.40
N VAL A 50 -5.91 -47.21 9.46
CA VAL A 50 -6.66 -46.15 10.16
C VAL A 50 -5.70 -45.10 10.76
N VAL A 51 -4.59 -45.52 11.36
CA VAL A 51 -3.57 -44.58 11.87
C VAL A 51 -2.96 -43.75 10.75
N VAL A 52 -2.64 -44.35 9.61
CA VAL A 52 -2.11 -43.62 8.45
C VAL A 52 -3.13 -42.63 7.89
N LEU A 53 -4.40 -43.03 7.79
CA LEU A 53 -5.48 -42.15 7.31
C LEU A 53 -5.73 -40.98 8.26
N THR A 54 -5.76 -41.22 9.58
CA THR A 54 -5.94 -40.14 10.57
C THR A 54 -4.75 -39.19 10.61
N LEU A 55 -3.51 -39.68 10.47
CA LEU A 55 -2.35 -38.80 10.32
C LEU A 55 -2.41 -37.98 9.03
N PHE A 56 -2.93 -38.56 7.94
CA PHE A 56 -3.14 -37.85 6.68
C PHE A 56 -4.23 -36.78 6.79
N GLU A 57 -5.36 -37.10 7.44
CA GLU A 57 -6.43 -36.13 7.70
C GLU A 57 -5.95 -34.98 8.59
N VAL A 58 -5.25 -35.24 9.69
CA VAL A 58 -4.70 -34.17 10.55
C VAL A 58 -3.71 -33.30 9.78
N ARG A 59 -2.87 -33.89 8.92
CA ARG A 59 -1.95 -33.12 8.08
C ARG A 59 -2.70 -32.29 7.02
N PHE A 60 -3.78 -32.84 6.46
CA PHE A 60 -4.60 -32.15 5.46
C PHE A 60 -5.43 -31.01 6.07
N GLU A 61 -6.05 -31.24 7.23
CA GLU A 61 -6.77 -30.22 7.99
C GLU A 61 -5.84 -29.09 8.42
N ARG A 62 -4.64 -29.41 8.93
CA ARG A 62 -3.64 -28.39 9.28
C ARG A 62 -3.24 -27.55 8.07
N ARG A 63 -3.09 -28.17 6.89
CA ARG A 63 -2.78 -27.47 5.63
C ARG A 63 -3.95 -26.61 5.13
N SER A 64 -5.18 -27.10 5.25
CA SER A 64 -6.41 -26.38 4.91
C SER A 64 -6.62 -25.16 5.82
N PHE A 65 -6.42 -25.35 7.13
CA PHE A 65 -6.58 -24.29 8.13
C PHE A 65 -5.56 -23.18 7.93
N HIS A 66 -4.28 -23.51 7.70
CA HIS A 66 -3.25 -22.51 7.43
C HIS A 66 -3.50 -21.72 6.13
N ARG A 67 -4.16 -22.31 5.12
CA ARG A 67 -4.55 -21.57 3.90
C ARG A 67 -5.67 -20.56 4.18
N LYS A 68 -6.66 -20.94 4.99
CA LYS A 68 -7.72 -20.02 5.39
C LYS A 68 -7.18 -18.92 6.28
N LEU A 69 -6.35 -19.27 7.26
CA LEU A 69 -5.70 -18.31 8.14
C LEU A 69 -4.87 -17.31 7.33
N ARG A 70 -4.05 -17.79 6.38
CA ARG A 70 -3.27 -16.90 5.50
C ARG A 70 -4.11 -16.01 4.60
N ARG A 71 -5.22 -16.50 4.05
CA ARG A 71 -6.12 -15.61 3.28
C ARG A 71 -6.77 -14.54 4.16
N GLU A 72 -7.17 -14.91 5.37
CA GLU A 72 -7.73 -13.95 6.33
C GLU A 72 -6.66 -12.96 6.80
N GLU A 73 -5.42 -13.41 6.99
CA GLU A 73 -4.25 -12.58 7.34
C GLU A 73 -3.83 -11.66 6.18
N HIS A 74 -3.70 -12.16 4.95
CA HIS A 74 -3.44 -11.32 3.78
C HIS A 74 -4.55 -10.30 3.56
N HIS A 75 -5.82 -10.67 3.75
CA HIS A 75 -6.92 -9.72 3.65
C HIS A 75 -6.89 -8.69 4.79
N ALA A 76 -6.48 -9.08 6.00
CA ALA A 76 -6.29 -8.14 7.09
C ALA A 76 -5.11 -7.19 6.82
N ALA A 77 -3.99 -7.72 6.32
CA ALA A 77 -2.81 -6.94 5.94
C ALA A 77 -3.11 -5.98 4.77
N SER A 78 -3.88 -6.43 3.76
CA SER A 78 -4.28 -5.58 2.63
C SER A 78 -5.17 -4.43 3.10
N ARG A 79 -6.15 -4.70 3.98
CA ARG A 79 -6.99 -3.66 4.58
C ARG A 79 -6.20 -2.74 5.51
N PHE A 80 -5.20 -3.27 6.20
CA PHE A 80 -4.36 -2.46 7.07
C PHE A 80 -3.51 -1.51 6.23
N ALA A 81 -2.91 -2.00 5.15
CA ALA A 81 -2.19 -1.19 4.18
C ALA A 81 -3.10 -0.11 3.57
N GLU A 82 -4.31 -0.47 3.14
CA GLU A 82 -5.32 0.46 2.60
C GLU A 82 -5.66 1.59 3.58
N VAL A 83 -6.06 1.25 4.81
CA VAL A 83 -6.36 2.22 5.87
C VAL A 83 -5.14 3.09 6.17
N GLU A 84 -3.95 2.51 6.11
CA GLU A 84 -2.72 3.27 6.27
C GLU A 84 -2.53 4.25 5.11
N MET A 85 -2.68 3.83 3.85
CA MET A 85 -2.55 4.70 2.67
C MET A 85 -3.56 5.86 2.69
N GLU A 86 -4.79 5.60 3.13
CA GLU A 86 -5.81 6.64 3.32
C GLU A 86 -5.41 7.62 4.44
N LEU A 87 -4.85 7.10 5.55
CA LEU A 87 -4.25 7.94 6.59
C LEU A 87 -3.06 8.76 6.05
N TRP A 88 -2.27 8.20 5.13
CA TRP A 88 -1.14 8.87 4.50
C TRP A 88 -1.58 10.02 3.59
N SER A 89 -2.64 9.84 2.79
CA SER A 89 -3.16 10.91 1.93
C SER A 89 -3.70 12.07 2.75
N GLN A 90 -4.57 11.78 3.73
CA GLN A 90 -5.13 12.78 4.65
C GLN A 90 -4.03 13.54 5.39
N TYR A 91 -2.97 12.83 5.79
CA TYR A 91 -1.87 13.43 6.51
C TYR A 91 -0.99 14.34 5.64
N ARG A 92 -0.78 13.98 4.37
CA ARG A 92 -0.08 14.84 3.40
C ARG A 92 -0.88 16.12 3.17
N ASP A 93 -2.19 16.01 3.01
CA ASP A 93 -3.08 17.15 2.84
C ASP A 93 -3.01 18.10 4.03
N ASP A 94 -3.02 17.58 5.27
CA ASP A 94 -2.83 18.35 6.49
C ASP A 94 -1.49 19.12 6.51
N ILE A 95 -0.40 18.51 6.01
CA ILE A 95 0.91 19.19 5.92
C ILE A 95 0.87 20.31 4.88
N VAL A 96 0.32 20.05 3.69
CA VAL A 96 0.20 21.03 2.62
C VAL A 96 -0.67 22.20 3.09
N GLU A 97 -1.83 21.93 3.67
CA GLU A 97 -2.72 22.93 4.25
C GLU A 97 -2.00 23.73 5.34
N SER A 98 -1.17 23.09 6.17
CA SER A 98 -0.35 23.79 7.16
C SER A 98 0.68 24.74 6.53
N HIS A 99 1.29 24.38 5.40
CA HIS A 99 2.25 25.23 4.69
C HIS A 99 1.56 26.40 4.01
N GLU A 100 0.42 26.15 3.35
CA GLU A 100 -0.42 27.19 2.75
C GLU A 100 -0.92 28.18 3.81
N ALA A 101 -1.34 27.68 4.97
CA ALA A 101 -1.78 28.52 6.09
C ALA A 101 -0.63 29.39 6.65
N GLN A 102 0.61 28.87 6.69
CA GLN A 102 1.79 29.69 7.01
C GLN A 102 2.06 30.77 5.95
N ALA A 103 1.94 30.43 4.67
CA ALA A 103 2.13 31.37 3.57
C ALA A 103 1.06 32.49 3.61
N LEU A 104 -0.20 32.13 3.86
CA LEU A 104 -1.31 33.06 4.08
C LEU A 104 -1.05 33.99 5.26
N LEU A 105 -0.53 33.48 6.38
CA LEU A 105 -0.14 34.31 7.53
C LEU A 105 0.93 35.34 7.16
N ARG A 106 1.96 34.95 6.40
CA ARG A 106 3.01 35.87 5.93
C ARG A 106 2.43 36.92 4.98
N SER A 107 1.57 36.50 4.06
CA SER A 107 0.87 37.39 3.12
C SER A 107 -0.01 38.41 3.84
N LEU A 108 -0.80 37.97 4.82
CA LEU A 108 -1.61 38.82 5.68
C LEU A 108 -0.76 39.86 6.41
N ASN A 109 0.37 39.43 7.00
CA ASN A 109 1.27 40.33 7.71
C ASN A 109 1.89 41.39 6.77
N THR A 110 2.19 41.02 5.53
CA THR A 110 2.71 41.94 4.51
C THR A 110 1.64 42.91 4.02
N SER A 111 0.42 42.43 3.77
CA SER A 111 -0.72 43.25 3.37
C SER A 111 -1.05 44.30 4.43
N TYR A 112 -0.87 43.95 5.72
CA TYR A 112 -1.07 44.86 6.84
C TYR A 112 -0.10 46.06 6.83
N ALA A 113 1.19 45.80 6.62
CA ALA A 113 2.19 46.88 6.49
C ALA A 113 1.82 47.85 5.35
N SER A 114 1.25 47.33 4.25
CA SER A 114 0.78 48.16 3.13
C SER A 114 -0.51 48.95 3.45
N LEU A 115 -1.45 48.33 4.19
CA LEU A 115 -2.72 48.95 4.59
C LEU A 115 -2.46 50.18 5.48
N GLN A 116 -1.57 50.05 6.46
CA GLN A 116 -1.20 51.15 7.35
C GLN A 116 -0.78 52.40 6.56
N THR A 117 0.11 52.21 5.58
CA THR A 117 0.62 53.27 4.72
C THR A 117 -0.49 53.90 3.86
N ARG A 118 -1.38 53.07 3.28
CA ARG A 118 -2.50 53.54 2.46
C ARG A 118 -3.53 54.31 3.29
N LEU A 119 -3.90 53.79 4.46
CA LEU A 119 -4.88 54.41 5.34
C LEU A 119 -4.39 55.79 5.80
N GLN A 120 -3.13 55.88 6.21
CA GLN A 120 -2.51 57.14 6.62
C GLN A 120 -2.51 58.17 5.47
N SER A 121 -2.19 57.75 4.25
CA SER A 121 -2.27 58.63 3.07
C SER A 121 -3.70 59.10 2.76
N THR A 122 -4.70 58.23 2.95
CA THR A 122 -6.11 58.54 2.65
C THR A 122 -6.66 59.52 3.69
N ILE A 123 -6.32 59.33 4.96
CA ILE A 123 -6.72 60.22 6.04
C ILE A 123 -6.05 61.58 5.90
N ASP A 124 -4.77 61.62 5.52
CA ASP A 124 -4.09 62.88 5.20
C ASP A 124 -4.76 63.63 4.03
N SER A 125 -5.28 62.92 3.03
CA SER A 125 -6.04 63.50 1.91
C SER A 125 -7.41 64.01 2.36
N ALA A 126 -8.18 63.19 3.06
CA ALA A 126 -9.51 63.55 3.57
C ALA A 126 -9.45 64.71 4.58
N ALA A 127 -8.40 64.77 5.40
CA ALA A 127 -8.15 65.87 6.33
C ALA A 127 -8.01 67.21 5.60
N ARG A 128 -7.29 67.21 4.46
CA ARG A 128 -7.14 68.40 3.60
C ARG A 128 -8.45 68.80 2.95
N GLU A 129 -9.24 67.84 2.47
CA GLU A 129 -10.54 68.09 1.82
C GLU A 129 -11.59 68.65 2.79
N LEU A 130 -11.65 68.11 4.01
CA LEU A 130 -12.62 68.50 5.04
C LEU A 130 -12.17 69.70 5.88
N ASN A 131 -11.00 70.26 5.59
CA ASN A 131 -10.39 71.36 6.33
C ASN A 131 -10.29 71.06 7.85
N LEU A 132 -10.10 69.79 8.18
CA LEU A 132 -9.89 69.34 9.56
C LEU A 132 -8.52 69.80 10.03
N ASN A 133 -8.44 70.27 11.28
CA ASN A 133 -7.15 70.53 11.91
C ASN A 133 -6.30 69.25 11.83
N ARG A 134 -5.12 69.36 11.24
CA ARG A 134 -4.19 68.26 10.97
C ARG A 134 -3.94 67.40 12.21
N ASP A 135 -3.86 68.01 13.38
CA ASP A 135 -3.62 67.31 14.65
C ASP A 135 -4.81 66.44 15.07
N ARG A 136 -6.05 66.85 14.76
CA ARG A 136 -7.25 66.04 15.04
C ARG A 136 -7.44 64.92 14.04
N ALA A 137 -7.12 65.18 12.77
CA ALA A 137 -7.21 64.15 11.73
C ALA A 137 -6.14 63.06 11.92
N THR A 138 -4.92 63.43 12.30
CA THR A 138 -3.86 62.48 12.65
C THR A 138 -4.23 61.67 13.90
N HIS A 139 -4.77 62.30 14.95
CA HIS A 139 -5.23 61.57 16.14
C HIS A 139 -6.39 60.59 15.82
N LEU A 140 -7.30 60.95 14.92
CA LEU A 140 -8.36 60.04 14.47
C LEU A 140 -7.79 58.88 13.63
N ALA A 141 -6.79 59.17 12.78
CA ALA A 141 -6.05 58.16 12.03
C ALA A 141 -5.38 57.17 12.96
N ASP A 142 -4.70 57.66 13.99
CA ASP A 142 -3.98 56.83 14.95
C ASP A 142 -4.95 55.96 15.76
N LEU A 143 -6.12 56.48 16.16
CA LEU A 143 -7.15 55.68 16.83
C LEU A 143 -7.70 54.55 15.94
N ILE A 144 -8.01 54.87 14.67
CA ILE A 144 -8.53 53.87 13.72
C ILE A 144 -7.46 52.84 13.40
N LEU A 145 -6.23 53.28 13.14
CA LEU A 145 -5.09 52.39 12.91
C LEU A 145 -4.83 51.52 14.14
N HIS A 146 -4.94 52.06 15.35
CA HIS A 146 -4.69 51.28 16.55
C HIS A 146 -5.75 50.20 16.78
N GLU A 147 -7.04 50.46 16.51
CA GLU A 147 -8.07 49.42 16.64
C GLU A 147 -8.06 48.41 15.51
N VAL A 148 -7.75 48.84 14.28
CA VAL A 148 -7.51 47.90 13.17
C VAL A 148 -6.29 47.03 13.48
N ALA A 149 -5.22 47.61 14.04
CA ALA A 149 -4.05 46.88 14.50
C ALA A 149 -4.41 45.86 15.60
N GLY A 150 -5.23 46.28 16.57
CA GLY A 150 -5.68 45.43 17.68
C GLY A 150 -6.44 44.20 17.20
N MET A 151 -7.53 44.39 16.45
CA MET A 151 -8.32 43.27 15.92
C MET A 151 -7.49 42.35 15.02
N GLN A 152 -6.63 42.91 14.18
CA GLN A 152 -5.82 42.10 13.26
C GLN A 152 -4.69 41.36 13.98
N GLN A 153 -4.12 41.93 15.04
CA GLN A 153 -3.14 41.21 15.87
C GLN A 153 -3.80 40.03 16.59
N GLU A 154 -5.05 40.16 17.03
CA GLU A 154 -5.83 39.04 17.57
C GLU A 154 -6.12 37.97 16.51
N ASN A 155 -6.54 38.37 15.31
CA ASN A 155 -6.74 37.43 14.20
C ASN A 155 -5.43 36.72 13.81
N ALA A 156 -4.30 37.43 13.76
CA ALA A 156 -2.99 36.85 13.48
C ALA A 156 -2.56 35.87 14.58
N LYS A 157 -2.89 36.14 15.85
CA LYS A 157 -2.65 35.19 16.95
C LYS A 157 -3.51 33.94 16.81
N HIS A 158 -4.79 34.06 16.47
CA HIS A 158 -5.68 32.92 16.26
C HIS A 158 -5.25 32.08 15.05
N ALA A 159 -4.96 32.72 13.92
CA ALA A 159 -4.46 32.04 12.74
C ALA A 159 -3.10 31.37 13.01
N LYS A 160 -2.19 32.03 13.74
CA LYS A 160 -0.94 31.41 14.19
C LYS A 160 -1.21 30.17 15.07
N HIS A 161 -2.13 30.25 16.01
CA HIS A 161 -2.46 29.10 16.87
C HIS A 161 -3.03 27.93 16.07
N LEU A 162 -3.90 28.19 15.08
CA LEU A 162 -4.42 27.16 14.18
C LEU A 162 -3.29 26.51 13.36
N VAL A 163 -2.40 27.33 12.81
CA VAL A 163 -1.22 26.87 12.09
C VAL A 163 -0.29 26.05 12.99
N ASP A 164 0.01 26.52 14.19
CA ASP A 164 0.84 25.77 15.15
C ASP A 164 0.20 24.42 15.51
N HIS A 165 -1.14 24.36 15.59
CA HIS A 165 -1.88 23.14 15.82
C HIS A 165 -1.81 22.18 14.62
N LEU A 166 -1.96 22.68 13.38
CA LEU A 166 -1.80 21.89 12.16
C LEU A 166 -0.36 21.35 12.04
N VAL A 167 0.66 22.19 12.27
CA VAL A 167 2.07 21.74 12.29
C VAL A 167 2.31 20.67 13.36
N ALA A 168 1.69 20.80 14.54
CA ALA A 168 1.82 19.82 15.62
C ALA A 168 1.03 18.52 15.34
N ALA A 169 -0.09 18.59 14.63
CA ALA A 169 -0.80 17.42 14.11
C ALA A 169 0.06 16.71 13.05
N GLY A 170 0.60 17.49 12.11
CA GLY A 170 1.71 17.15 11.21
C GLY A 170 2.78 16.33 11.92
N LYS A 171 3.63 16.97 12.72
CA LYS A 171 4.75 16.28 13.40
C LYS A 171 4.36 14.99 14.17
N ARG A 172 3.14 14.91 14.71
CA ARG A 172 2.62 13.67 15.33
C ARG A 172 2.34 12.60 14.29
N GLY A 173 1.68 12.92 13.18
CA GLY A 173 1.46 11.99 12.08
C GLY A 173 2.76 11.52 11.45
N ALA A 174 3.76 12.37 11.18
CA ALA A 174 5.07 11.93 10.68
C ALA A 174 5.83 11.01 11.65
N SER A 175 5.55 11.11 12.96
CA SER A 175 6.08 10.16 13.94
C SER A 175 5.30 8.84 13.95
N LEU A 176 3.99 8.91 13.73
CA LEU A 176 3.12 7.74 13.63
C LEU A 176 3.46 6.94 12.37
N GLU A 177 3.60 7.64 11.25
CA GLU A 177 4.08 7.18 9.95
C GLU A 177 5.31 6.27 10.08
N LYS A 178 6.38 6.79 10.71
CA LYS A 178 7.60 6.01 10.94
C LYS A 178 7.40 4.79 11.84
N HIS A 179 6.40 4.84 12.71
CA HIS A 179 6.07 3.72 13.59
C HIS A 179 5.27 2.66 12.82
N VAL A 180 4.25 3.07 12.07
CA VAL A 180 3.39 2.14 11.31
C VAL A 180 4.19 1.50 10.19
N ASN A 181 4.93 2.28 9.39
CA ASN A 181 5.79 1.73 8.34
C ASN A 181 6.83 0.75 8.91
N ARG A 182 7.37 1.00 10.12
CA ARG A 182 8.25 0.05 10.80
C ARG A 182 7.53 -1.23 11.25
N GLU A 183 6.30 -1.11 11.77
CA GLU A 183 5.50 -2.28 12.16
C GLU A 183 5.11 -3.09 10.94
N LEU A 184 4.71 -2.45 9.85
CA LEU A 184 4.37 -3.08 8.58
C LEU A 184 5.56 -3.84 8.00
N VAL A 185 6.72 -3.19 7.86
CA VAL A 185 7.94 -3.87 7.39
C VAL A 185 8.28 -5.07 8.29
N LYS A 186 8.08 -4.95 9.60
CA LYS A 186 8.34 -6.04 10.55
C LYS A 186 7.34 -7.19 10.40
N GLU A 187 6.05 -6.90 10.20
CA GLU A 187 5.03 -7.92 9.93
C GLU A 187 5.28 -8.63 8.59
N MET A 188 5.63 -7.87 7.55
CA MET A 188 6.02 -8.43 6.25
C MET A 188 7.28 -9.30 6.34
N GLU A 189 8.29 -8.90 7.11
CA GLU A 189 9.48 -9.73 7.36
C GLU A 189 9.17 -11.01 8.15
N GLU A 190 8.19 -10.96 9.06
CA GLU A 190 7.72 -12.14 9.82
C GLU A 190 6.93 -13.08 8.90
N GLU A 191 6.09 -12.54 8.03
CA GLU A 191 5.36 -13.28 7.00
C GLU A 191 6.32 -13.96 6.01
N GLU A 192 7.31 -13.24 5.49
CA GLU A 192 8.29 -13.80 4.55
C GLU A 192 9.09 -14.94 5.20
N LYS A 193 9.37 -14.86 6.50
CA LYS A 193 9.98 -15.97 7.25
C LYS A 193 9.06 -17.18 7.33
N HIS A 194 7.77 -16.97 7.63
CA HIS A 194 6.80 -18.05 7.66
C HIS A 194 6.64 -18.73 6.29
N ILE A 195 6.64 -17.96 5.20
CA ILE A 195 6.63 -18.50 3.83
C ILE A 195 7.88 -19.37 3.58
N LYS A 196 9.07 -18.88 3.92
CA LYS A 196 10.33 -19.62 3.75
C LYS A 196 10.38 -20.90 4.61
N GLU A 197 9.84 -20.87 5.83
CA GLU A 197 9.73 -22.04 6.70
C GLU A 197 8.81 -23.12 6.07
N ASP A 198 7.68 -22.72 5.50
CA ASP A 198 6.77 -23.63 4.82
C ASP A 198 7.35 -24.27 3.55
N GLU A 199 8.12 -23.49 2.77
CA GLU A 199 8.87 -24.01 1.62
C GLU A 199 9.88 -25.07 2.06
N GLN A 200 10.58 -24.84 3.17
CA GLN A 200 11.55 -25.80 3.73
C GLN A 200 10.88 -27.06 4.28
N GLU A 201 9.66 -26.97 4.82
CA GLU A 201 8.89 -28.13 5.29
C GLU A 201 8.31 -29.00 4.15
N GLY A 202 8.61 -28.68 2.89
CA GLY A 202 8.16 -29.42 1.72
C GLY A 202 6.72 -29.06 1.31
N GLY A 203 6.28 -27.84 1.61
CA GLY A 203 5.13 -27.24 0.96
C GLY A 203 5.35 -27.19 -0.55
N ILE A 204 4.33 -27.59 -1.32
CA ILE A 204 4.33 -27.35 -2.78
C ILE A 204 4.37 -25.83 -2.97
N PRO A 205 5.32 -25.28 -3.76
CA PRO A 205 5.42 -23.85 -4.05
C PRO A 205 4.06 -23.30 -4.50
N TYR A 206 3.72 -22.10 -4.03
CA TYR A 206 2.39 -21.51 -4.23
C TYR A 206 2.03 -21.37 -5.72
N ASP A 207 3.03 -21.03 -6.55
CA ASP A 207 2.93 -20.91 -8.02
C ASP A 207 2.42 -22.18 -8.72
N GLU A 208 2.71 -23.36 -8.17
CA GLU A 208 2.32 -24.64 -8.79
C GLU A 208 0.85 -24.99 -8.52
N LEU A 209 0.21 -24.35 -7.52
CA LEU A 209 -1.19 -24.57 -7.16
C LEU A 209 -2.16 -23.61 -7.87
N GLU A 210 -1.74 -22.39 -8.21
CA GLU A 210 -2.54 -21.48 -9.05
C GLU A 210 -2.30 -21.69 -10.56
N GLY A 211 -1.13 -22.21 -10.96
CA GLY A 211 -0.82 -22.54 -12.36
C GLY A 211 -1.49 -23.81 -12.93
N GLY A 212 -2.17 -24.61 -12.11
CA GLY A 212 -2.71 -25.93 -12.47
C GLY A 212 -3.88 -25.95 -13.46
N HIS A 213 -4.44 -24.80 -13.83
CA HIS A 213 -5.59 -24.70 -14.76
C HIS A 213 -5.25 -24.09 -16.13
N ARG A 214 -3.99 -24.19 -16.61
CA ARG A 214 -3.59 -23.60 -17.91
C ARG A 214 -3.14 -24.57 -19.00
N LEU A 215 -3.38 -25.88 -18.88
CA LEU A 215 -2.93 -26.85 -19.90
C LEU A 215 -4.04 -27.77 -20.44
N HIS A 216 -5.11 -27.19 -21.00
CA HIS A 216 -5.80 -27.81 -22.14
C HIS A 216 -6.66 -26.81 -22.94
N GLY A 217 -6.09 -26.33 -24.06
CA GLY A 217 -6.77 -26.20 -25.35
C GLY A 217 -7.88 -25.17 -25.51
N ASP A 218 -7.51 -24.00 -26.04
CA ASP A 218 -8.12 -23.32 -27.19
C ASP A 218 -9.46 -23.91 -27.69
N HIS A 219 -10.61 -23.63 -27.04
CA HIS A 219 -11.94 -23.56 -27.72
C HIS A 219 -13.15 -23.14 -26.84
N TRP A 220 -13.02 -22.77 -25.56
CA TRP A 220 -14.21 -22.54 -24.70
C TRP A 220 -14.34 -21.15 -24.06
N LEU A 221 -13.55 -20.17 -24.51
CA LEU A 221 -13.42 -18.88 -23.84
C LEU A 221 -14.55 -17.86 -24.12
N GLU A 222 -15.66 -18.23 -24.77
CA GLU A 222 -16.67 -17.25 -25.19
C GLU A 222 -18.09 -17.48 -24.61
N SER A 223 -18.29 -18.44 -23.71
CA SER A 223 -19.66 -18.81 -23.27
C SER A 223 -19.86 -19.03 -21.77
N MET A 224 -18.90 -18.74 -20.91
CA MET A 224 -19.13 -18.77 -19.46
C MET A 224 -18.55 -17.54 -18.77
N HIS A 225 -19.21 -16.40 -18.98
CA HIS A 225 -19.43 -15.42 -17.91
C HIS A 225 -20.37 -16.04 -16.84
N GLY A 226 -19.96 -17.17 -16.27
CA GLY A 226 -20.48 -17.63 -15.01
C GLY A 226 -19.78 -16.80 -13.95
N GLU A 227 -20.57 -16.03 -13.22
CA GLU A 227 -20.23 -15.25 -12.02
C GLU A 227 -19.07 -15.90 -11.28
N ASN A 228 -17.87 -15.42 -11.61
CA ASN A 228 -16.63 -15.95 -11.08
C ASN A 228 -16.60 -15.54 -9.62
N GLU A 229 -16.28 -16.51 -8.78
CA GLU A 229 -16.21 -16.36 -7.32
C GLU A 229 -15.57 -15.03 -6.95
N THR A 230 -16.22 -14.33 -6.03
CA THR A 230 -15.80 -13.13 -5.30
C THR A 230 -14.37 -13.25 -4.78
N HIS A 231 -13.39 -13.09 -5.66
CA HIS A 231 -12.10 -12.56 -5.28
C HIS A 231 -12.40 -11.14 -4.85
N ALA A 232 -12.25 -10.87 -3.55
CA ALA A 232 -12.25 -9.50 -3.06
C ALA A 232 -11.29 -8.70 -3.96
N PRO A 233 -11.69 -7.50 -4.42
CA PRO A 233 -10.83 -6.64 -5.22
C PRO A 233 -9.46 -6.53 -4.53
N ASP A 234 -8.41 -6.92 -5.25
CA ASP A 234 -7.03 -6.75 -4.76
C ASP A 234 -6.69 -5.28 -4.96
N HIS A 235 -7.12 -4.41 -4.04
CA HIS A 235 -6.88 -2.96 -4.11
C HIS A 235 -5.38 -2.63 -4.29
N LEU A 236 -4.51 -3.49 -3.75
CA LEU A 236 -3.06 -3.35 -3.91
C LEU A 236 -2.64 -3.52 -5.37
N LYS A 237 -3.39 -4.31 -6.16
CA LYS A 237 -3.14 -4.46 -7.58
C LYS A 237 -3.38 -3.15 -8.32
N ASP A 238 -4.49 -2.47 -8.08
CA ASP A 238 -4.85 -1.21 -8.75
C ASP A 238 -3.84 -0.10 -8.38
N PHE A 239 -3.47 -0.04 -7.10
CA PHE A 239 -2.37 0.79 -6.62
C PHE A 239 -1.07 0.54 -7.40
N LEU A 240 -0.65 -0.73 -7.50
CA LEU A 240 0.56 -1.11 -8.23
C LEU A 240 0.44 -0.78 -9.72
N GLU A 241 -0.73 -0.91 -10.34
CA GLU A 241 -0.95 -0.49 -11.72
C GLU A 241 -0.69 1.01 -11.90
N GLY A 242 -1.14 1.85 -10.95
CA GLY A 242 -0.84 3.28 -10.92
C GLY A 242 0.67 3.56 -10.77
N PHE A 243 1.33 2.89 -9.83
CA PHE A 243 2.79 3.00 -9.65
C PHE A 243 3.55 2.64 -10.93
N TRP A 244 3.25 1.50 -11.55
CA TRP A 244 3.94 1.05 -12.76
C TRP A 244 3.65 1.95 -13.96
N PHE A 245 2.46 2.55 -14.04
CA PHE A 245 2.18 3.57 -15.05
C PHE A 245 3.12 4.77 -14.89
N THR A 246 3.24 5.32 -13.68
CA THR A 246 4.15 6.44 -13.38
C THR A 246 5.61 6.08 -13.64
N PHE A 247 6.04 4.88 -13.25
CA PHE A 247 7.40 4.38 -13.50
C PHE A 247 7.69 4.25 -15.01
N ASN A 248 6.79 3.66 -15.79
CA ASN A 248 6.99 3.45 -17.23
C ASN A 248 7.02 4.77 -18.02
N ASP A 249 6.17 5.73 -17.63
CA ASP A 249 6.20 7.09 -18.17
C ASP A 249 7.54 7.77 -17.88
N TYR A 250 7.98 7.70 -16.62
CA TYR A 250 9.27 8.24 -16.20
C TYR A 250 10.46 7.56 -16.90
N GLU A 251 10.46 6.23 -17.02
CA GLU A 251 11.49 5.50 -17.75
C GLU A 251 11.57 5.96 -19.21
N THR A 252 10.42 6.16 -19.86
CA THR A 252 10.37 6.63 -21.25
C THR A 252 11.02 8.01 -21.40
N GLU A 253 10.79 8.90 -20.44
CA GLU A 253 11.34 10.26 -20.43
C GLU A 253 12.85 10.29 -20.11
N PHE A 254 13.30 9.47 -19.15
CA PHE A 254 14.65 9.60 -18.57
C PHE A 254 15.68 8.52 -18.95
N LYS A 255 15.33 7.49 -19.75
CA LYS A 255 16.20 6.33 -20.04
C LYS A 255 17.59 6.60 -20.62
N ASP A 256 17.78 7.69 -21.37
CA ASP A 256 18.99 7.89 -22.18
C ASP A 256 19.94 8.93 -21.56
N LYS A 257 19.93 10.13 -22.14
CA LYS A 257 20.85 11.22 -21.83
C LYS A 257 20.81 11.64 -20.35
N PRO A 258 19.62 11.77 -19.70
CA PRO A 258 19.55 12.13 -18.28
C PRO A 258 20.30 11.16 -17.37
N ARG A 259 20.05 9.85 -17.46
CA ARG A 259 20.75 8.82 -16.66
C ARG A 259 22.27 8.89 -16.81
N SER A 260 22.76 9.21 -18.00
CA SER A 260 24.22 9.24 -18.26
C SER A 260 24.93 10.50 -17.74
N LEU A 261 24.23 11.65 -17.72
CA LEU A 261 24.81 12.97 -17.43
C LEU A 261 24.48 13.48 -16.03
N LEU A 262 23.30 13.16 -15.50
CA LEU A 262 22.76 13.71 -14.27
C LEU A 262 23.28 12.90 -13.06
N LYS A 263 24.55 13.16 -12.72
CA LYS A 263 25.29 12.48 -11.66
C LYS A 263 26.30 13.40 -10.99
N ASP A 264 26.93 12.91 -9.92
CA ASP A 264 27.97 13.66 -9.21
C ASP A 264 29.08 14.16 -10.13
N GLY A 265 29.38 15.46 -10.00
CA GLY A 265 30.35 16.17 -10.83
C GLY A 265 29.74 16.96 -12.00
N HIS A 266 28.47 16.73 -12.36
CA HIS A 266 27.80 17.57 -13.36
C HIS A 266 27.27 18.87 -12.73
N PRO A 267 27.47 20.06 -13.35
CA PRO A 267 27.02 21.33 -12.79
C PRO A 267 25.52 21.38 -12.47
N VAL A 268 24.67 20.95 -13.41
CA VAL A 268 23.21 20.86 -13.22
C VAL A 268 22.82 19.99 -12.02
N TYR A 269 23.53 18.87 -11.79
CA TYR A 269 23.23 18.00 -10.66
C TYR A 269 23.57 18.68 -9.33
N GLN A 270 24.66 19.48 -9.30
CA GLN A 270 25.02 20.27 -8.13
C GLN A 270 24.00 21.38 -7.85
N GLU A 271 23.52 22.07 -8.89
CA GLU A 271 22.49 23.10 -8.76
C GLU A 271 21.18 22.52 -8.21
N LEU A 272 20.78 21.33 -8.66
CA LEU A 272 19.63 20.60 -8.12
C LEU A 272 19.84 20.24 -6.64
N LYS A 273 21.02 19.76 -6.25
CA LYS A 273 21.35 19.47 -4.84
C LYS A 273 21.26 20.72 -3.98
N ASP A 274 21.83 21.83 -4.45
CA ASP A 274 21.80 23.10 -3.74
C ASP A 274 20.36 23.63 -3.60
N LEU A 275 19.52 23.43 -4.63
CA LEU A 275 18.09 23.74 -4.58
C LEU A 275 17.35 22.85 -3.57
N GLN A 276 17.61 21.54 -3.56
CA GLN A 276 17.01 20.62 -2.57
C GLN A 276 17.36 21.02 -1.13
N VAL A 277 18.62 21.40 -0.87
CA VAL A 277 19.04 21.89 0.45
C VAL A 277 18.30 23.17 0.85
N LYS A 278 17.97 24.05 -0.11
CA LYS A 278 17.16 25.25 0.16
C LYS A 278 15.70 24.89 0.45
N ILE A 279 15.12 23.96 -0.31
CA ILE A 279 13.73 23.49 -0.13
C ILE A 279 13.53 22.95 1.29
N TYR A 280 14.46 22.13 1.79
CA TYR A 280 14.39 21.58 3.14
C TYR A 280 15.13 22.42 4.21
N GLY A 281 15.53 23.64 3.85
CA GLY A 281 16.24 24.55 4.73
C GLY A 281 15.31 25.29 5.71
N PRO A 282 15.89 26.01 6.70
CA PRO A 282 15.10 26.83 7.63
C PRO A 282 14.37 28.00 6.94
N GLU A 283 14.82 28.40 5.76
CA GLU A 283 14.24 29.45 4.92
C GLU A 283 13.72 28.83 3.62
N ALA A 284 12.83 27.84 3.74
CA ALA A 284 12.23 27.16 2.60
C ALA A 284 11.50 28.15 1.68
N PRO A 285 11.84 28.20 0.36
CA PRO A 285 11.15 29.04 -0.63
C PRO A 285 9.70 28.59 -0.86
N SER A 286 8.86 29.47 -1.40
CA SER A 286 7.51 29.08 -1.85
C SER A 286 7.55 28.19 -3.10
N GLU A 287 6.47 27.49 -3.42
CA GLU A 287 6.43 26.65 -4.63
C GLU A 287 6.70 27.45 -5.92
N GLU A 288 6.17 28.67 -6.03
CA GLU A 288 6.43 29.52 -7.20
C GLU A 288 7.90 29.95 -7.27
N GLU A 289 8.52 30.20 -6.12
CA GLU A 289 9.95 30.49 -6.06
C GLU A 289 10.80 29.27 -6.43
N ILE A 290 10.39 28.07 -6.02
CA ILE A 290 11.04 26.80 -6.44
C ILE A 290 10.93 26.64 -7.95
N GLY A 291 9.74 26.83 -8.53
CA GLY A 291 9.54 26.79 -9.98
C GLY A 291 10.45 27.78 -10.71
N GLN A 292 10.52 29.03 -10.26
CA GLN A 292 11.41 30.04 -10.84
C GLN A 292 12.90 29.74 -10.68
N LEU A 293 13.30 29.04 -9.61
CA LEU A 293 14.68 28.60 -9.41
C LEU A 293 15.00 27.41 -10.32
N LEU A 294 14.05 26.49 -10.48
CA LEU A 294 14.18 25.33 -11.34
C LEU A 294 14.26 25.74 -12.83
N ASP A 295 13.47 26.71 -13.27
CA ASP A 295 13.51 27.28 -14.63
C ASP A 295 14.86 27.91 -15.00
N LYS A 296 15.66 28.32 -13.99
CA LYS A 296 17.00 28.87 -14.20
C LYS A 296 18.06 27.79 -14.38
N ILE A 297 17.78 26.55 -13.98
CA ILE A 297 18.68 25.41 -14.14
C ILE A 297 18.53 24.91 -15.58
N ASP A 298 19.65 24.77 -16.30
CA ASP A 298 19.64 24.29 -17.69
C ASP A 298 19.43 22.77 -17.76
N LEU A 299 18.21 22.32 -17.46
CA LEU A 299 17.79 20.91 -17.53
C LEU A 299 17.84 20.35 -18.96
N SER A 300 17.75 21.23 -19.96
CA SER A 300 17.86 20.83 -21.37
C SER A 300 19.25 20.30 -21.72
N SER A 301 20.30 20.84 -21.09
CA SER A 301 21.69 20.40 -21.29
C SER A 301 21.90 18.92 -20.97
N VAL A 302 21.18 18.40 -19.98
CA VAL A 302 21.20 17.01 -19.53
C VAL A 302 20.10 16.15 -20.17
N GLY A 303 19.24 16.74 -21.00
CA GLY A 303 18.13 16.05 -21.66
C GLY A 303 16.94 15.78 -20.74
N ALA A 304 16.87 16.46 -19.59
CA ALA A 304 15.81 16.33 -18.58
C ALA A 304 14.87 17.55 -18.61
N GLY A 305 14.64 18.11 -19.80
CA GLY A 305 13.80 19.30 -19.93
C GLY A 305 12.38 18.98 -19.48
N LEU A 306 11.81 19.84 -18.62
CA LEU A 306 10.44 19.71 -18.12
C LEU A 306 9.48 19.80 -19.30
N GLY A 307 9.05 18.65 -19.83
CA GLY A 307 8.10 18.61 -20.92
C GLY A 307 6.77 19.23 -20.52
N SER A 308 5.86 19.42 -21.48
CA SER A 308 4.51 19.94 -21.22
C SER A 308 3.55 18.92 -20.61
N GLY A 309 4.03 17.73 -20.25
CA GLY A 309 3.19 16.56 -19.93
C GLY A 309 2.94 16.32 -18.45
N ARG A 310 3.91 16.61 -17.58
CA ARG A 310 3.82 16.32 -16.14
C ARG A 310 3.51 17.59 -15.35
N VAL A 311 2.39 17.58 -14.65
CA VAL A 311 2.04 18.61 -13.67
C VAL A 311 2.37 18.05 -12.28
N LEU A 312 3.64 18.12 -11.91
CA LEU A 312 4.12 17.76 -10.58
C LEU A 312 4.44 19.03 -9.79
N PRO A 313 4.26 19.02 -8.45
CA PRO A 313 4.78 20.08 -7.61
C PRO A 313 6.28 20.32 -7.87
N PRO A 314 6.76 21.58 -7.94
CA PRO A 314 8.15 21.85 -8.27
C PRO A 314 9.18 21.18 -7.35
N ALA A 315 8.83 20.96 -6.08
CA ALA A 315 9.70 20.25 -5.13
C ALA A 315 9.87 18.77 -5.49
N ASP A 316 8.78 18.11 -5.89
CA ASP A 316 8.78 16.70 -6.28
C ASP A 316 9.59 16.49 -7.57
N ILE A 317 9.54 17.44 -8.51
CA ILE A 317 10.39 17.43 -9.71
C ILE A 317 11.88 17.45 -9.32
N VAL A 318 12.26 18.30 -8.35
CA VAL A 318 13.65 18.37 -7.88
C VAL A 318 14.09 17.05 -7.24
N GLU A 319 13.22 16.42 -6.43
CA GLU A 319 13.47 15.11 -5.85
C GLU A 319 13.67 14.04 -6.94
N GLU A 320 12.71 13.93 -7.87
CA GLU A 320 12.74 12.96 -8.97
C GLU A 320 14.02 13.07 -9.79
N LEU A 321 14.41 14.29 -10.17
CA LEU A 321 15.63 14.52 -10.93
C LEU A 321 16.86 14.09 -10.14
N LEU A 322 16.93 14.39 -8.84
CA LEU A 322 18.08 14.01 -8.01
C LEU A 322 18.22 12.50 -7.79
N LEU A 323 17.11 11.76 -7.90
CA LEU A 323 17.05 10.32 -7.75
C LEU A 323 17.35 9.54 -9.03
N ILE A 324 17.30 10.16 -10.23
CA ILE A 324 17.66 9.51 -11.51
C ILE A 324 18.89 8.59 -11.39
N PRO A 325 20.06 9.00 -10.85
CA PRO A 325 21.24 8.14 -10.80
C PRO A 325 21.17 7.03 -9.74
N LYS A 326 20.18 7.05 -8.85
CA LYS A 326 20.02 6.11 -7.73
C LYS A 326 18.92 5.09 -7.94
N ILE A 327 17.92 5.42 -8.77
CA ILE A 327 16.78 4.54 -9.03
C ILE A 327 17.26 3.21 -9.63
N PRO A 328 16.88 2.06 -9.05
CA PRO A 328 17.28 0.74 -9.53
C PRO A 328 16.40 0.31 -10.72
N PHE A 329 16.57 0.97 -11.88
CA PHE A 329 15.70 0.77 -13.04
C PHE A 329 15.62 -0.69 -13.50
N GLU A 330 16.76 -1.39 -13.58
CA GLU A 330 16.79 -2.78 -14.02
C GLU A 330 16.01 -3.70 -13.06
N ASP A 331 16.13 -3.45 -11.75
CA ASP A 331 15.42 -4.23 -10.72
C ASP A 331 13.92 -3.90 -10.72
N LEU A 332 13.53 -2.64 -10.95
CA LEU A 332 12.13 -2.22 -11.08
C LEU A 332 11.46 -2.87 -12.30
N THR A 333 12.12 -2.86 -13.47
CA THR A 333 11.61 -3.52 -14.67
C THR A 333 11.48 -5.04 -14.46
N ALA A 334 12.43 -5.66 -13.76
CA ALA A 334 12.36 -7.08 -13.42
C ALA A 334 11.20 -7.35 -12.44
N LEU A 335 11.03 -6.52 -11.42
CA LEU A 335 9.96 -6.64 -10.42
C LEU A 335 8.58 -6.49 -11.06
N GLU A 336 8.38 -5.54 -11.97
CA GLU A 336 7.13 -5.38 -12.73
C GLU A 336 6.83 -6.64 -13.56
N LYS A 337 7.85 -7.18 -14.23
CA LYS A 337 7.69 -8.38 -15.06
C LYS A 337 7.33 -9.60 -14.22
N ASP A 338 7.97 -9.79 -13.07
CA ASP A 338 7.68 -10.89 -12.16
C ASP A 338 6.25 -10.79 -11.61
N TRP A 339 5.83 -9.58 -11.22
CA TRP A 339 4.46 -9.31 -10.75
C TRP A 339 3.41 -9.58 -11.83
N ARG A 340 3.55 -8.97 -13.02
CA ARG A 340 2.62 -9.19 -14.15
C ARG A 340 2.63 -10.65 -14.64
N GLY A 341 3.76 -11.33 -14.47
CA GLY A 341 3.91 -12.76 -14.77
C GLY A 341 3.26 -13.69 -13.73
N GLY A 342 2.87 -13.16 -12.57
CA GLY A 342 2.35 -13.93 -11.44
C GLY A 342 3.42 -14.70 -10.66
N ALA A 343 4.70 -14.38 -10.86
CA ALA A 343 5.82 -14.97 -10.11
C ALA A 343 6.03 -14.30 -8.75
N LYS A 344 5.47 -13.10 -8.55
CA LYS A 344 5.39 -12.41 -7.26
C LYS A 344 3.98 -11.88 -7.06
N ASP A 345 3.46 -12.01 -5.85
CA ASP A 345 2.17 -11.42 -5.47
C ASP A 345 2.29 -9.91 -5.22
N SER A 346 1.15 -9.23 -5.15
CA SER A 346 1.06 -7.78 -4.94
C SER A 346 1.71 -7.35 -3.62
N VAL A 347 1.61 -8.16 -2.56
CA VAL A 347 2.17 -7.86 -1.24
C VAL A 347 3.69 -7.86 -1.27
N ALA A 348 4.31 -8.91 -1.81
CA ALA A 348 5.77 -8.99 -1.93
C ALA A 348 6.34 -7.85 -2.79
N VAL A 349 5.62 -7.46 -3.83
CA VAL A 349 6.01 -6.33 -4.70
C VAL A 349 5.92 -5.02 -3.94
N PHE A 350 4.80 -4.75 -3.28
CA PHE A 350 4.63 -3.53 -2.48
C PHE A 350 5.68 -3.43 -1.37
N GLY A 351 5.97 -4.52 -0.66
CA GLY A 351 7.01 -4.55 0.37
C GLY A 351 8.40 -4.16 -0.16
N GLN A 352 8.76 -4.67 -1.34
CA GLN A 352 10.03 -4.31 -1.98
C GLN A 352 10.07 -2.83 -2.39
N LEU A 353 8.95 -2.29 -2.88
CA LEU A 353 8.83 -0.87 -3.23
C LEU A 353 8.92 0.02 -1.97
N ALA A 354 8.23 -0.35 -0.89
CA ALA A 354 8.29 0.36 0.39
C ALA A 354 9.71 0.35 0.98
N GLU A 355 10.42 -0.79 0.86
CA GLU A 355 11.83 -0.88 1.26
C GLU A 355 12.70 0.09 0.45
N TRP A 356 12.60 0.09 -0.88
CA TRP A 356 13.36 1.01 -1.74
C TRP A 356 13.02 2.47 -1.50
N HIS A 357 11.76 2.79 -1.22
CA HIS A 357 11.34 4.14 -0.81
C HIS A 357 12.00 4.54 0.52
N SER A 358 11.99 3.68 1.53
CA SER A 358 12.63 3.94 2.82
C SER A 358 14.15 4.16 2.72
N GLN A 359 14.79 3.55 1.71
CA GLN A 359 16.20 3.72 1.39
C GLN A 359 16.49 5.00 0.57
N GLY A 360 15.45 5.75 0.17
CA GLY A 360 15.57 6.92 -0.68
C GLY A 360 15.99 6.58 -2.11
N LEU A 361 15.57 5.42 -2.61
CA LEU A 361 15.81 4.97 -3.99
C LEU A 361 14.63 5.24 -4.92
N LEU A 362 13.43 5.50 -4.37
CA LEU A 362 12.23 5.85 -5.12
C LEU A 362 11.74 7.25 -4.73
N PRO A 363 11.25 8.06 -5.69
CA PRO A 363 10.60 9.32 -5.40
C PRO A 363 9.34 9.13 -4.54
N SER A 364 9.11 10.04 -3.59
CA SER A 364 7.99 9.90 -2.66
C SER A 364 6.63 10.04 -3.37
N GLY A 365 6.56 10.86 -4.42
CA GLY A 365 5.33 11.07 -5.19
C GLY A 365 4.83 9.84 -5.94
N TRP A 366 5.69 8.87 -6.28
CA TRP A 366 5.26 7.71 -7.09
C TRP A 366 4.35 6.76 -6.32
N LEU A 367 4.59 6.59 -5.02
CA LEU A 367 3.73 5.78 -4.17
C LEU A 367 2.43 6.51 -3.83
N ALA A 368 2.34 7.84 -3.96
CA ALA A 368 1.11 8.57 -3.72
C ALA A 368 0.15 8.51 -4.93
N GLN A 369 0.70 8.56 -6.16
CA GLN A 369 -0.10 8.58 -7.39
C GLN A 369 -0.85 7.28 -7.69
N GLY A 370 -0.46 6.16 -7.07
CA GLY A 370 -1.23 4.92 -7.11
C GLY A 370 -2.64 5.08 -6.52
N VAL A 371 -2.81 5.98 -5.56
CA VAL A 371 -4.09 6.24 -4.86
C VAL A 371 -4.96 7.23 -5.63
N GLU A 372 -4.38 8.32 -6.16
CA GLU A 372 -5.12 9.39 -6.86
C GLU A 372 -5.83 8.91 -8.15
N LYS A 373 -5.36 7.80 -8.76
CA LYS A 373 -5.97 7.27 -9.99
C LYS A 373 -7.30 6.57 -9.72
N GLU A 374 -7.47 5.97 -8.54
CA GLU A 374 -8.75 5.38 -8.10
C GLU A 374 -9.78 6.50 -7.92
N GLU A 375 -9.42 7.58 -7.23
CA GLU A 375 -10.27 8.78 -7.07
C GLU A 375 -10.63 9.44 -8.42
N LEU A 376 -9.66 9.54 -9.34
CA LEU A 376 -9.90 10.11 -10.68
C LEU A 376 -10.74 9.22 -11.60
N GLU A 377 -10.70 7.90 -11.42
CA GLU A 377 -11.55 6.96 -12.16
C GLU A 377 -12.97 6.94 -11.58
N GLU A 378 -13.12 6.98 -10.26
CA GLU A 378 -14.42 7.17 -9.58
C GLU A 378 -15.08 8.48 -10.01
N GLU A 379 -14.34 9.61 -10.00
CA GLU A 379 -14.87 10.90 -10.47
C GLU A 379 -15.31 10.86 -11.95
N LYS A 380 -14.59 10.11 -12.78
CA LYS A 380 -14.94 9.96 -14.20
C LYS A 380 -16.18 9.09 -14.37
N GLU A 381 -16.32 8.05 -13.56
CA GLU A 381 -17.49 7.18 -13.56
C GLU A 381 -18.73 7.94 -13.09
N GLU A 382 -18.64 8.70 -11.98
CA GLU A 382 -19.73 9.58 -11.51
C GLU A 382 -20.15 10.59 -12.59
N LYS A 383 -19.19 11.28 -13.23
CA LYS A 383 -19.50 12.21 -14.33
C LYS A 383 -20.18 11.51 -15.51
N ARG A 384 -19.83 10.25 -15.78
CA ARG A 384 -20.44 9.45 -16.84
C ARG A 384 -21.88 9.07 -16.50
N GLU A 385 -22.12 8.65 -15.27
CA GLU A 385 -23.45 8.34 -14.76
C GLU A 385 -24.36 9.58 -14.75
N GLU A 386 -23.83 10.74 -14.34
CA GLU A 386 -24.55 12.02 -14.43
C GLU A 386 -24.91 12.39 -15.87
N GLU A 387 -23.96 12.24 -16.80
CA GLU A 387 -24.20 12.50 -18.22
C GLU A 387 -25.23 11.52 -18.83
N GLU A 388 -25.17 10.24 -18.47
CA GLU A 388 -26.12 9.23 -18.94
C GLU A 388 -27.52 9.46 -18.36
N GLY A 389 -27.61 9.77 -17.06
CA GLY A 389 -28.87 10.15 -16.40
C GLY A 389 -29.49 11.41 -17.01
N ALA A 390 -28.68 12.42 -17.34
CA ALA A 390 -29.15 13.61 -18.04
C ALA A 390 -29.67 13.30 -19.45
N LYS A 391 -28.98 12.43 -20.21
CA LYS A 391 -29.41 11.99 -21.54
C LYS A 391 -30.70 11.16 -21.49
N GLU A 392 -30.91 10.36 -20.45
CA GLU A 392 -32.16 9.61 -20.27
C GLU A 392 -33.34 10.52 -19.88
N ALA A 393 -33.11 11.51 -19.01
CA ALA A 393 -34.12 12.49 -18.64
C ALA A 393 -34.58 13.33 -19.84
N GLU A 394 -33.66 13.75 -20.72
CA GLU A 394 -34.01 14.45 -21.96
C GLU A 394 -34.85 13.59 -22.91
N LYS A 395 -34.53 12.29 -23.04
CA LYS A 395 -35.31 11.36 -23.86
C LYS A 395 -36.71 11.10 -23.31
N GLY A 396 -36.87 11.01 -21.98
CA GLY A 396 -38.17 10.84 -21.33
C GLY A 396 -39.09 12.05 -21.51
N THR A 397 -38.52 13.25 -21.50
CA THR A 397 -39.28 14.50 -21.66
C THR A 397 -39.71 14.75 -23.11
N ALA A 398 -38.94 14.26 -24.09
CA ALA A 398 -39.30 14.36 -25.51
C ALA A 398 -40.39 13.35 -25.95
N ALA A 399 -40.68 12.33 -25.15
CA ALA A 399 -41.65 11.28 -25.44
C ALA A 399 -43.03 11.50 -24.80
N SER A 400 -43.18 12.53 -23.95
CA SER A 400 -44.47 13.00 -23.39
C SER A 400 -44.98 14.23 -24.13
#